data_AF-A0A7Y4TW59-F1
#
_entry.id   AF-A0A7Y4TW59-F1
#
_cell.length_a   1.000
_cell.length_b   1.000
_cell.length_c   1.000
_cell.angle_alpha   90.00
_cell.angle_beta   90.00
_cell.angle_gamma   90.00
#
_symmetry.space_group_name_H-M   'P 1'
#
loop_
_entity.id
_entity.type
_entity.pdbx_description
1 polymer ?
#
loop_
_entity_poly.entity_id
_entity_poly.type
_entity_poly.pdbx_seq_one_letter_code
_entity_poly.pdbx_strand_id
1 'polypeptide(L)'
;MCRLILEPVILIIKTFIQVARDIARTVCEWVTRTIRTVREVVEKICKSLPWPLSLLCNFVTKVIEVIENITEWVCREVIDRIFEWVQVVMEYIYYIARWVCWLITWITVRWIEYLLCRAGIEVSKNIRICVKVLSENISNKKTGAVTIQPAATNAELNAMLNQVSAVFRQCNINIIVESIDIIGHPEFLRTTTCDFGNTFSSFWVTFSREACSSKNLFPVITVYVVEKMTNAGGCAFPGTDWIITNNPANSRSGLPLSAGNTIVQEIGHLCDLFAHSSDPNNVMTDQPGGTSDQLDEHQCCIIRSSRFVTFG
;
A
#
# COMPACT_ATOMS: atom_id res chain seq x y z
N MET A 1 2.19 12.09 -19.51
CA MET A 1 2.46 11.13 -20.61
C MET A 1 3.02 9.79 -20.10
N CYS A 2 4.13 9.77 -19.35
CA CYS A 2 4.74 8.53 -18.84
C CYS A 2 3.78 7.69 -17.97
N ARG A 3 3.04 8.31 -17.04
CA ARG A 3 2.01 7.64 -16.23
C ARG A 3 0.84 7.09 -17.05
N LEU A 4 0.40 7.81 -18.07
CA LEU A 4 -0.71 7.39 -18.95
C LEU A 4 -0.38 6.11 -19.73
N ILE A 5 0.90 5.81 -19.93
CA ILE A 5 1.35 4.58 -20.58
C ILE A 5 1.61 3.50 -19.53
N LEU A 6 2.22 3.87 -18.40
CA LEU A 6 2.61 2.94 -17.36
C LEU A 6 1.38 2.32 -16.65
N GLU A 7 0.35 3.12 -16.34
CA GLU A 7 -0.85 2.66 -15.63
C GLU A 7 -1.63 1.54 -16.36
N PRO A 8 -1.98 1.69 -17.66
CA PRO A 8 -2.62 0.61 -18.41
C PRO A 8 -1.78 -0.67 -18.48
N VAL A 9 -0.46 -0.54 -18.68
CA VAL A 9 0.45 -1.70 -18.75
C VAL A 9 0.45 -2.46 -17.44
N ILE A 10 0.48 -1.77 -16.30
CA ILE A 10 0.38 -2.41 -14.98
C ILE A 10 -0.94 -3.13 -14.82
N LEU A 11 -2.05 -2.49 -15.21
CA LEU A 11 -3.36 -3.10 -15.08
C LEU A 11 -3.40 -4.43 -15.85
N ILE A 12 -2.90 -4.43 -17.09
CA ILE A 12 -2.81 -5.64 -17.92
C ILE A 12 -1.96 -6.71 -17.24
N ILE A 13 -0.79 -6.37 -16.71
CA ILE A 13 0.11 -7.30 -16.04
C ILE A 13 -0.55 -7.88 -14.79
N LYS A 14 -1.19 -7.04 -13.96
CA LYS A 14 -1.89 -7.48 -12.74
C LYS A 14 -3.03 -8.43 -13.08
N THR A 15 -3.81 -8.12 -14.11
CA THR A 15 -4.85 -9.01 -14.62
C THR A 15 -4.26 -10.33 -15.10
N PHE A 16 -3.16 -10.30 -15.84
CA PHE A 16 -2.50 -11.51 -16.33
C PHE A 16 -2.01 -12.42 -15.18
N ILE A 17 -1.41 -11.85 -14.14
CA ILE A 17 -0.96 -12.59 -12.95
C ILE A 17 -2.15 -13.24 -12.23
N GLN A 18 -3.27 -12.52 -12.09
CA GLN A 18 -4.49 -13.07 -11.48
C GLN A 18 -5.05 -14.22 -12.31
N VAL A 19 -5.17 -14.05 -13.63
CA VAL A 19 -5.63 -15.10 -14.54
C VAL A 19 -4.70 -16.32 -14.48
N ALA A 20 -3.38 -16.13 -14.47
CA ALA A 20 -2.42 -17.22 -14.35
C ALA A 20 -2.58 -17.99 -13.02
N ARG A 21 -2.85 -17.28 -11.92
CA ARG A 21 -3.10 -17.90 -10.61
C ARG A 21 -4.38 -18.74 -10.62
N ASP A 22 -5.45 -18.25 -11.24
CA ASP A 22 -6.71 -18.98 -11.34
C ASP A 22 -6.60 -20.22 -12.24
N ILE A 23 -5.84 -20.13 -13.33
CA ILE A 23 -5.50 -21.28 -14.18
C ILE A 23 -4.70 -22.31 -13.39
N ALA A 24 -3.66 -21.88 -12.65
CA ALA A 24 -2.84 -22.78 -11.85
C ALA A 24 -3.65 -23.53 -10.79
N ARG A 25 -4.58 -22.84 -10.12
CA ARG A 25 -5.51 -23.46 -9.15
C ARG A 25 -6.42 -24.49 -9.81
N THR A 26 -6.98 -24.15 -10.97
CA THR A 26 -7.86 -25.05 -11.73
C THR A 26 -7.12 -26.31 -12.17
N VAL A 27 -5.90 -26.17 -12.67
CA VAL A 27 -5.04 -27.31 -13.05
C VAL A 27 -4.72 -28.15 -11.82
N CYS A 28 -4.38 -27.53 -10.69
CA CYS A 28 -4.09 -28.23 -9.44
C CYS A 28 -5.27 -29.04 -8.91
N GLU A 29 -6.48 -28.48 -8.93
CA GLU A 29 -7.70 -29.19 -8.57
C GLU A 29 -7.95 -30.37 -9.50
N TRP A 30 -7.75 -30.18 -10.81
CA TRP A 30 -7.92 -31.25 -11.79
C TRP A 30 -6.88 -32.38 -11.62
N VAL A 31 -5.61 -32.07 -11.42
CA VAL A 31 -4.54 -33.06 -11.20
C VAL A 31 -4.81 -33.83 -9.90
N THR A 32 -5.13 -33.14 -8.81
CA THR A 32 -5.43 -33.76 -7.51
C THR A 32 -6.64 -34.69 -7.62
N ARG A 33 -7.68 -34.28 -8.34
CA ARG A 33 -8.86 -35.12 -8.58
C ARG A 33 -8.51 -36.38 -9.39
N THR A 34 -7.71 -36.22 -10.44
CA THR A 34 -7.24 -37.34 -11.26
C THR A 34 -6.43 -38.35 -10.45
N ILE A 35 -5.49 -37.87 -9.61
CA ILE A 35 -4.68 -38.74 -8.73
C ILE A 35 -5.58 -39.54 -7.78
N ARG A 36 -6.59 -38.90 -7.17
CA ARG A 36 -7.55 -39.59 -6.29
C ARG A 36 -8.36 -40.66 -7.02
N THR A 37 -8.85 -40.37 -8.22
CA THR A 37 -9.57 -41.38 -9.02
C THR A 37 -8.66 -42.55 -9.39
N VAL A 38 -7.40 -42.29 -9.76
CA VAL A 38 -6.42 -43.35 -10.04
C VAL A 38 -6.18 -44.20 -8.78
N ARG A 39 -6.03 -43.57 -7.62
CA ARG A 39 -5.88 -44.26 -6.33
C ARG A 39 -7.05 -45.20 -6.05
N GLU A 40 -8.29 -44.73 -6.19
CA GLU A 40 -9.49 -45.53 -5.96
C GLU A 40 -9.57 -46.75 -6.91
N VAL A 41 -9.24 -46.55 -8.19
CA VAL A 41 -9.20 -47.63 -9.18
C VAL A 41 -8.12 -48.66 -8.82
N VAL A 42 -6.92 -48.21 -8.47
CA VAL A 42 -5.81 -49.07 -8.07
C VAL A 42 -6.16 -49.85 -6.79
N GLU A 43 -6.71 -49.19 -5.76
CA GLU A 43 -7.16 -49.86 -4.54
C GLU A 43 -8.21 -50.95 -4.81
N LYS A 44 -9.14 -50.70 -5.74
CA LYS A 44 -10.16 -51.68 -6.14
C LYS A 44 -9.56 -52.89 -6.86
N ILE A 45 -8.61 -52.68 -7.77
CA ILE A 45 -7.89 -53.76 -8.48
C ILE A 45 -7.03 -54.55 -7.49
N CYS A 46 -6.32 -53.86 -6.61
CA CYS A 46 -5.41 -54.46 -5.64
C CYS A 46 -6.11 -55.35 -4.62
N LYS A 47 -7.36 -55.05 -4.25
CA LYS A 47 -8.20 -55.94 -3.42
C LYS A 47 -8.56 -57.26 -4.10
N SER A 48 -8.51 -57.33 -5.43
CA SER A 48 -8.94 -58.50 -6.21
C SER A 48 -7.76 -59.40 -6.65
N LEU A 49 -6.52 -59.05 -6.32
CA LEU A 49 -5.32 -59.75 -6.81
C LEU A 49 -4.77 -60.76 -5.80
N PRO A 50 -4.51 -62.02 -6.22
CA PRO A 50 -3.89 -63.04 -5.37
C PRO A 50 -2.39 -62.80 -5.16
N TRP A 51 -1.83 -63.44 -4.14
CA TRP A 51 -0.38 -63.42 -3.87
C TRP A 51 0.39 -64.07 -5.03
N PRO A 52 1.53 -63.51 -5.50
CA PRO A 52 2.35 -62.44 -4.91
C PRO A 52 2.07 -61.01 -5.44
N LEU A 53 1.10 -60.83 -6.34
CA LEU A 53 0.82 -59.54 -6.99
C LEU A 53 0.29 -58.48 -5.99
N SER A 54 -0.28 -58.91 -4.86
CA SER A 54 -0.70 -58.02 -3.76
C SER A 54 0.46 -57.22 -3.15
N LEU A 55 1.69 -57.73 -3.21
CA LEU A 55 2.89 -57.07 -2.67
C LEU A 55 3.35 -55.91 -3.56
N LEU A 56 3.28 -56.10 -4.89
CA LEU A 56 3.47 -55.03 -5.87
C LEU A 56 2.39 -53.96 -5.73
N CYS A 57 1.14 -54.37 -5.47
CA CYS A 57 0.02 -53.47 -5.26
C CYS A 57 0.21 -52.53 -4.05
N ASN A 58 0.70 -53.06 -2.92
CA ASN A 58 1.06 -52.23 -1.75
C ASN A 58 2.18 -51.23 -2.03
N PHE A 59 3.12 -51.58 -2.93
CA PHE A 59 4.15 -50.65 -3.36
C PHE A 59 3.56 -49.53 -4.22
N VAL A 60 2.70 -49.88 -5.19
CA VAL A 60 2.04 -48.91 -6.08
C VAL A 60 1.16 -47.93 -5.29
N THR A 61 0.37 -48.39 -4.32
CA THR A 61 -0.47 -47.49 -3.50
C THR A 61 0.36 -46.51 -2.67
N LYS A 62 1.48 -46.96 -2.07
CA LYS A 62 2.42 -46.08 -1.37
C LYS A 62 3.04 -45.03 -2.30
N VAL A 63 3.39 -45.41 -3.54
CA VAL A 63 3.92 -44.47 -4.52
C VAL A 63 2.86 -43.42 -4.88
N ILE A 64 1.59 -43.82 -5.06
CA ILE A 64 0.48 -42.89 -5.33
C ILE A 64 0.28 -41.90 -4.17
N GLU A 65 0.35 -42.37 -2.92
CA GLU A 65 0.23 -41.50 -1.73
C GLU A 65 1.37 -40.46 -1.66
N VAL A 66 2.60 -40.86 -1.99
CA VAL A 66 3.72 -39.92 -2.10
C VAL A 66 3.48 -38.88 -3.20
N ILE A 67 2.96 -39.30 -4.36
CA ILE A 67 2.63 -38.38 -5.46
C ILE A 67 1.52 -37.42 -5.07
N GLU A 68 0.50 -37.87 -4.33
CA GLU A 68 -0.59 -37.01 -3.81
C GLU A 68 -0.03 -35.93 -2.88
N ASN A 69 0.79 -36.32 -1.90
CA ASN A 69 1.42 -35.38 -0.97
C ASN A 69 2.34 -34.36 -1.66
N ILE A 70 3.15 -34.81 -2.63
CA ILE A 70 4.00 -33.91 -3.43
C ILE A 70 3.14 -32.93 -4.23
N THR A 71 2.08 -33.42 -4.86
CA THR A 71 1.18 -32.58 -5.66
C THR A 71 0.50 -31.52 -4.81
N GLU A 72 -0.03 -31.90 -3.63
CA GLU A 72 -0.65 -30.95 -2.71
C GLU A 72 0.36 -29.89 -2.22
N TRP A 73 1.59 -30.28 -1.91
CA TRP A 73 2.66 -29.35 -1.53
C TRP A 73 3.04 -28.40 -2.67
N VAL A 74 3.22 -28.90 -3.89
CA VAL A 74 3.52 -28.06 -5.06
C VAL A 74 2.37 -27.08 -5.31
N CYS A 75 1.14 -27.57 -5.28
CA CYS A 75 -0.04 -26.78 -5.62
C CYS A 75 -0.38 -25.68 -4.61
N ARG A 76 -0.15 -25.91 -3.30
CA ARG A 76 -0.43 -24.92 -2.27
C ARG A 76 0.77 -24.05 -1.95
N GLU A 77 1.92 -24.65 -1.66
CA GLU A 77 3.05 -23.91 -1.12
C GLU A 77 3.90 -23.31 -2.23
N VAL A 78 4.24 -24.10 -3.25
CA VAL A 78 5.20 -23.66 -4.28
C VAL A 78 4.56 -22.65 -5.23
N ILE A 79 3.35 -22.94 -5.73
CA ILE A 79 2.67 -22.06 -6.70
C ILE A 79 2.32 -20.71 -6.07
N ASP A 80 1.71 -20.68 -4.89
CA ASP A 80 1.34 -19.42 -4.25
C ASP A 80 2.59 -18.58 -3.94
N ARG A 81 3.66 -19.20 -3.45
CA ARG A 81 4.93 -18.51 -3.18
C ARG A 81 5.61 -17.97 -4.45
N ILE A 82 5.53 -18.68 -5.57
CA ILE A 82 6.01 -18.17 -6.87
C ILE A 82 5.21 -16.93 -7.26
N PHE A 83 3.88 -16.97 -7.18
CA PHE A 83 3.06 -15.82 -7.54
C PHE A 83 3.28 -14.61 -6.62
N GLU A 84 3.46 -14.84 -5.33
CA GLU A 84 3.86 -13.79 -4.39
C GLU A 84 5.19 -13.15 -4.78
N TRP A 85 6.20 -13.96 -5.07
CA TRP A 85 7.52 -13.45 -5.49
C TRP A 85 7.43 -12.67 -6.80
N VAL A 86 6.67 -13.16 -7.77
CA VAL A 86 6.41 -12.44 -9.04
C VAL A 86 5.75 -11.09 -8.76
N GLN A 87 4.76 -11.03 -7.86
CA GLN A 87 4.12 -9.76 -7.49
C GLN A 87 5.11 -8.77 -6.89
N VAL A 88 5.98 -9.22 -5.98
CA VAL A 88 7.03 -8.40 -5.36
C VAL A 88 7.99 -7.85 -6.42
N VAL A 89 8.48 -8.70 -7.33
CA VAL A 89 9.41 -8.29 -8.41
C VAL A 89 8.75 -7.28 -9.35
N MET A 90 7.48 -7.49 -9.70
CA MET A 90 6.77 -6.55 -10.57
C MET A 90 6.55 -5.19 -9.91
N GLU A 91 6.24 -5.15 -8.62
CA GLU A 91 6.13 -3.89 -7.87
C GLU A 91 7.49 -3.17 -7.78
N TYR A 92 8.61 -3.91 -7.69
CA TYR A 92 9.96 -3.33 -7.76
C TYR A 92 10.26 -2.70 -9.13
N ILE A 93 9.98 -3.41 -10.22
CA ILE A 93 10.14 -2.87 -11.58
C ILE A 93 9.27 -1.62 -11.76
N TYR A 94 8.04 -1.67 -11.26
CA TYR A 94 7.14 -0.53 -11.31
C TYR A 94 7.65 0.69 -10.55
N TYR A 95 8.19 0.46 -9.35
CA TYR A 95 8.80 1.50 -8.54
C TYR A 95 9.92 2.21 -9.30
N ILE A 96 10.82 1.47 -9.94
CA ILE A 96 11.88 2.04 -10.77
C ILE A 96 11.29 2.85 -11.94
N ALA A 97 10.31 2.29 -12.64
CA ALA A 97 9.66 2.99 -13.75
C ALA A 97 9.01 4.31 -13.30
N ARG A 98 8.37 4.34 -12.12
CA ARG A 98 7.83 5.57 -11.53
C ARG A 98 8.92 6.61 -11.26
N TRP A 99 10.09 6.21 -10.77
CA TRP A 99 11.23 7.11 -10.56
C TRP A 99 11.77 7.68 -11.88
N VAL A 100 11.91 6.85 -12.91
CA VAL A 100 12.32 7.31 -14.24
C VAL A 100 11.29 8.32 -14.79
N CYS A 101 10.00 8.00 -14.72
CA CYS A 101 8.95 8.92 -15.12
C CYS A 101 8.99 10.24 -14.34
N TRP A 102 9.24 10.18 -13.03
CA TRP A 102 9.38 11.35 -12.17
C TRP A 102 10.53 12.24 -12.62
N LEU A 103 11.72 11.66 -12.86
CA LEU A 103 12.91 12.38 -13.31
C LEU A 103 12.68 13.08 -14.66
N ILE A 104 12.07 12.37 -15.62
CA ILE A 104 11.73 12.95 -16.93
C ILE A 104 10.76 14.12 -16.77
N THR A 105 9.72 13.96 -15.95
CA THR A 105 8.71 15.00 -15.72
C THR A 105 9.32 16.23 -15.04
N TRP A 106 10.26 15.99 -14.13
CA TRP A 106 10.98 17.06 -13.43
C TRP A 106 11.81 17.91 -14.40
N ILE A 107 12.60 17.26 -15.27
CA ILE A 107 13.46 17.89 -16.26
C ILE A 107 12.66 18.59 -17.37
N THR A 108 11.47 18.10 -17.73
CA THR A 108 10.71 18.62 -18.88
C THR A 108 9.73 19.74 -18.53
N VAL A 109 9.00 19.62 -17.42
CA VAL A 109 7.86 20.51 -17.13
C VAL A 109 7.96 21.15 -15.75
N ARG A 110 8.32 20.40 -14.71
CA ARG A 110 8.15 20.89 -13.32
C ARG A 110 9.12 22.01 -12.95
N TRP A 111 10.34 21.99 -13.48
CA TRP A 111 11.29 23.08 -13.22
C TRP A 111 10.75 24.43 -13.72
N ILE A 112 9.97 24.45 -14.80
CA ILE A 112 9.33 25.68 -15.32
C ILE A 112 8.30 26.18 -14.31
N GLU A 113 7.42 25.31 -13.83
CA GLU A 113 6.41 25.69 -12.82
C GLU A 113 7.06 26.16 -11.51
N TYR A 114 8.14 25.51 -11.10
CA TYR A 114 8.93 25.92 -9.95
C TYR A 114 9.52 27.32 -10.15
N LEU A 115 10.10 27.61 -11.32
CA LEU A 115 10.62 28.95 -11.64
C LEU A 115 9.51 30.01 -11.69
N LEU A 116 8.35 29.69 -12.26
CA LEU A 116 7.20 30.60 -12.28
C LEU A 116 6.72 30.91 -10.85
N CYS A 117 6.68 29.91 -9.97
CA CYS A 117 6.39 30.12 -8.56
C CYS A 117 7.42 31.03 -7.89
N ARG A 118 8.72 30.80 -8.12
CA ARG A 118 9.80 31.66 -7.61
C ARG A 118 9.78 33.08 -8.18
N ALA A 119 9.15 33.27 -9.34
CA ALA A 119 8.90 34.59 -9.92
C ALA A 119 7.64 35.27 -9.34
N GLY A 120 6.97 34.66 -8.35
CA GLY A 120 5.78 35.18 -7.69
C GLY A 120 4.45 34.88 -8.40
N ILE A 121 4.44 33.99 -9.41
CA ILE A 121 3.21 33.62 -10.12
C ILE A 121 2.49 32.51 -9.34
N GLU A 122 1.53 32.93 -8.52
CA GLU A 122 0.78 32.03 -7.63
C GLU A 122 -0.66 31.80 -8.11
N VAL A 123 -0.83 30.85 -9.04
CA VAL A 123 -2.17 30.35 -9.38
C VAL A 123 -2.67 29.42 -8.29
N SER A 124 -3.94 29.54 -7.86
CA SER A 124 -4.49 28.61 -6.88
C SER A 124 -4.53 27.19 -7.46
N LYS A 125 -4.06 26.22 -6.68
CA LYS A 125 -4.01 24.81 -7.09
C LYS A 125 -4.65 23.92 -6.04
N ASN A 126 -4.88 22.66 -6.40
CA ASN A 126 -5.54 21.69 -5.55
C ASN A 126 -4.68 20.44 -5.36
N ILE A 127 -4.69 19.87 -4.16
CA ILE A 127 -4.27 18.51 -3.87
C ILE A 127 -5.51 17.72 -3.48
N ARG A 128 -5.70 16.57 -4.12
CA ARG A 128 -6.79 15.64 -3.81
C ARG A 128 -6.29 14.56 -2.87
N ILE A 129 -7.01 14.33 -1.78
CA ILE A 129 -6.70 13.29 -0.81
C ILE A 129 -7.89 12.37 -0.60
N CYS A 130 -7.59 11.12 -0.32
CA CYS A 130 -8.55 10.08 0.05
C CYS A 130 -8.08 9.50 1.37
N VAL A 131 -8.92 9.53 2.39
CA VAL A 131 -8.53 9.09 3.73
C VAL A 131 -9.03 7.67 3.95
N LYS A 132 -8.13 6.77 4.35
CA LYS A 132 -8.46 5.38 4.69
C LYS A 132 -8.15 5.13 6.16
N VAL A 133 -9.18 4.94 6.96
CA VAL A 133 -9.05 4.69 8.40
C VAL A 133 -9.07 3.18 8.63
N LEU A 134 -7.96 2.63 9.13
CA LEU A 134 -7.93 1.21 9.46
C LEU A 134 -8.81 0.95 10.68
N SER A 135 -9.45 -0.21 10.71
CA SER A 135 -10.33 -0.61 11.80
C SER A 135 -9.96 -1.98 12.33
N GLU A 136 -9.90 -2.09 13.65
CA GLU A 136 -9.65 -3.36 14.32
C GLU A 136 -10.96 -4.06 14.69
N ASN A 137 -10.98 -5.38 14.52
CA ASN A 137 -12.06 -6.23 14.97
C ASN A 137 -11.86 -6.56 16.46
N ILE A 138 -12.57 -5.87 17.33
CA ILE A 138 -12.49 -6.11 18.77
C ILE A 138 -13.56 -7.13 19.14
N SER A 139 -13.12 -8.35 19.42
CA SER A 139 -13.99 -9.38 19.98
C SER A 139 -14.19 -9.15 21.47
N ASN A 140 -15.44 -8.88 21.87
CA ASN A 140 -15.81 -8.85 23.27
C ASN A 140 -15.85 -10.29 23.80
N LYS A 141 -14.83 -10.66 24.58
CA LYS A 141 -14.69 -11.99 25.18
C LYS A 141 -15.88 -12.43 26.05
N LYS A 142 -16.70 -11.50 26.55
CA LYS A 142 -17.85 -11.81 27.41
C LYS A 142 -19.15 -12.03 26.64
N THR A 143 -19.33 -11.39 25.48
CA THR A 143 -20.57 -11.45 24.70
C THR A 143 -20.42 -12.16 23.36
N GLY A 144 -19.19 -12.45 22.93
CA GLY A 144 -18.89 -12.95 21.59
C GLY A 144 -19.14 -11.94 20.47
N ALA A 145 -19.60 -10.72 20.80
CA ALA A 145 -19.84 -9.67 19.82
C ALA A 145 -18.52 -9.12 19.28
N VAL A 146 -18.41 -9.00 17.97
CA VAL A 146 -17.28 -8.34 17.29
C VAL A 146 -17.70 -6.92 16.96
N THR A 147 -16.97 -5.95 17.49
CA THR A 147 -17.18 -4.53 17.19
C THR A 147 -16.02 -4.04 16.33
N ILE A 148 -16.35 -3.30 15.27
CA ILE A 148 -15.37 -2.62 14.42
C ILE A 148 -15.01 -1.30 15.09
N GLN A 149 -13.78 -1.16 15.59
CA GLN A 149 -13.30 0.10 16.13
C GLN A 149 -12.37 0.77 15.11
N PRO A 150 -12.75 1.95 14.56
CA PRO A 150 -11.87 2.68 13.66
C PRO A 150 -10.70 3.30 14.43
N ALA A 151 -9.55 3.40 13.75
CA ALA A 151 -8.34 3.99 14.30
C ALA A 151 -8.49 5.47 14.65
N ALA A 152 -9.47 6.19 14.11
CA ALA A 152 -9.75 7.58 14.47
C ALA A 152 -11.26 7.86 14.36
N THR A 153 -11.75 8.75 15.21
CA THR A 153 -13.13 9.27 15.17
C THR A 153 -13.28 10.35 14.12
N ASN A 154 -14.52 10.62 13.69
CA ASN A 154 -14.81 11.70 12.74
C ASN A 154 -14.36 13.08 13.25
N ALA A 155 -14.46 13.34 14.55
CA ALA A 155 -14.03 14.61 15.13
C ALA A 155 -12.51 14.80 15.03
N GLU A 156 -11.74 13.74 15.34
CA GLU A 156 -10.28 13.73 15.22
C GLU A 156 -9.84 13.89 13.76
N LEU A 157 -10.50 13.18 12.83
CA LEU A 157 -10.23 13.30 11.39
C LEU A 157 -10.49 14.72 10.88
N ASN A 158 -11.61 15.33 11.27
CA ASN A 158 -11.93 16.70 10.86
C ASN A 158 -10.92 17.71 11.41
N ALA A 159 -10.52 17.60 12.68
CA ALA A 159 -9.50 18.46 13.27
C ALA A 159 -8.17 18.36 12.52
N MET A 160 -7.76 17.13 12.21
CA MET A 160 -6.55 16.83 11.46
C MET A 160 -6.60 17.39 10.03
N LEU A 161 -7.71 17.18 9.30
CA LEU A 161 -7.89 17.69 7.93
C LEU A 161 -7.95 19.21 7.86
N ASN A 162 -8.50 19.86 8.90
CA ASN A 162 -8.50 21.31 9.02
C ASN A 162 -7.09 21.86 9.19
N GLN A 163 -6.25 21.21 10.01
CA GLN A 163 -4.84 21.57 10.16
C GLN A 163 -4.08 21.41 8.84
N VAL A 164 -4.26 20.28 8.16
CA VAL A 164 -3.66 20.02 6.83
C VAL A 164 -4.04 21.12 5.85
N SER A 165 -5.33 21.46 5.79
CA SER A 165 -5.82 22.53 4.92
C SER A 165 -5.26 23.91 5.29
N ALA A 166 -5.08 24.21 6.58
CA ALA A 166 -4.54 25.47 7.05
C ALA A 166 -3.07 25.67 6.63
N VAL A 167 -2.24 24.62 6.73
CA VAL A 167 -0.82 24.70 6.34
C VAL A 167 -0.69 24.81 4.81
N PHE A 168 -1.39 23.98 4.03
CA PHE A 168 -1.29 24.05 2.56
C PHE A 168 -1.84 25.35 1.95
N ARG A 169 -2.78 26.02 2.63
CA ARG A 169 -3.25 27.35 2.21
C ARG A 169 -2.14 28.41 2.21
N GLN A 170 -1.10 28.27 3.03
CA GLN A 170 0.07 29.15 3.01
C GLN A 170 0.79 29.09 1.65
N CYS A 171 0.69 27.96 0.95
CA CYS A 171 1.24 27.75 -0.38
C CYS A 171 0.22 27.98 -1.51
N ASN A 172 -0.93 28.60 -1.23
CA ASN A 172 -2.04 28.76 -2.18
C ASN A 172 -2.47 27.42 -2.82
N ILE A 173 -2.53 26.37 -1.98
CA ILE A 173 -3.01 25.04 -2.32
C ILE A 173 -4.26 24.72 -1.50
N ASN A 174 -5.34 24.30 -2.16
CA ASN A 174 -6.53 23.80 -1.51
C ASN A 174 -6.48 22.27 -1.41
N ILE A 175 -6.89 21.75 -0.26
CA ILE A 175 -7.02 20.31 -0.04
C ILE A 175 -8.46 19.91 -0.33
N ILE A 176 -8.63 18.96 -1.25
CA ILE A 176 -9.92 18.38 -1.62
C ILE A 176 -9.95 16.96 -1.07
N VAL A 177 -10.82 16.72 -0.09
CA VAL A 177 -11.06 15.37 0.42
C VAL A 177 -12.08 14.67 -0.47
N GLU A 178 -11.67 13.64 -1.20
CA GLU A 178 -12.53 12.91 -2.13
C GLU A 178 -13.40 11.87 -1.43
N SER A 179 -12.83 11.13 -0.47
CA SER A 179 -13.56 10.18 0.36
C SER A 179 -12.85 9.98 1.71
N ILE A 180 -13.62 9.49 2.68
CA ILE A 180 -13.14 8.95 3.95
C ILE A 180 -13.74 7.55 4.07
N ASP A 181 -12.89 6.54 3.94
CA ASP A 181 -13.29 5.13 3.92
C ASP A 181 -12.74 4.42 5.16
N ILE A 182 -13.54 3.57 5.79
CA ILE A 182 -13.09 2.67 6.86
C ILE A 182 -12.75 1.32 6.24
N ILE A 183 -11.52 0.87 6.43
CA ILE A 183 -11.03 -0.41 5.90
C ILE A 183 -10.70 -1.38 7.04
N GLY A 184 -10.90 -2.68 6.82
CA GLY A 184 -10.53 -3.71 7.79
C GLY A 184 -9.01 -3.78 7.94
N HIS A 185 -8.52 -3.90 9.17
CA HIS A 185 -7.10 -4.07 9.45
C HIS A 185 -6.59 -5.41 8.90
N PRO A 186 -5.60 -5.43 7.99
CA PRO A 186 -5.05 -6.67 7.47
C PRO A 186 -4.41 -7.52 8.58
N GLU A 187 -4.76 -8.81 8.67
CA GLU A 187 -4.34 -9.70 9.78
C GLU A 187 -2.81 -9.81 9.98
N PHE A 188 -2.03 -9.54 8.93
CA PHE A 188 -0.57 -9.60 8.99
C PHE A 188 0.08 -8.33 9.57
N LEU A 189 -0.68 -7.25 9.79
CA LEU A 189 -0.15 -5.97 10.31
C LEU A 189 -0.12 -5.90 11.83
N ARG A 190 0.65 -6.79 12.48
CA ARG A 190 0.79 -6.74 13.94
C ARG A 190 1.40 -5.42 14.47
N THR A 191 2.22 -4.76 13.65
CA THR A 191 2.81 -3.46 13.95
C THR A 191 3.13 -2.72 12.65
N THR A 192 2.73 -1.46 12.54
CA THR A 192 3.14 -0.59 11.43
C THR A 192 4.48 0.07 11.79
N THR A 193 5.51 -0.18 11.00
CA THR A 193 6.84 0.45 11.14
C THR A 193 7.12 1.31 9.91
N CYS A 194 7.74 2.47 10.11
CA CYS A 194 8.27 3.29 9.02
C CYS A 194 9.71 2.85 8.75
N ASP A 195 9.88 1.74 8.03
CA ASP A 195 11.18 1.27 7.60
C ASP A 195 11.17 1.02 6.10
N PHE A 196 12.13 1.60 5.39
CA PHE A 196 12.34 1.36 3.97
C PHE A 196 12.68 -0.11 3.69
N GLY A 197 13.20 -0.85 4.67
CA GLY A 197 13.39 -2.30 4.62
C GLY A 197 12.09 -3.10 4.43
N ASN A 198 10.93 -2.50 4.73
CA ASN A 198 9.62 -3.10 4.47
C ASN A 198 9.03 -2.74 3.09
N THR A 199 9.76 -1.99 2.28
CA THR A 199 9.38 -1.73 0.88
C THR A 199 9.29 -3.06 0.14
N PHE A 200 8.23 -3.25 -0.65
CA PHE A 200 7.93 -4.50 -1.37
C PHE A 200 7.57 -5.71 -0.49
N SER A 201 7.33 -5.53 0.80
CA SER A 201 6.66 -6.54 1.64
C SER A 201 5.18 -6.68 1.29
N SER A 202 4.50 -7.72 1.80
CA SER A 202 3.06 -7.92 1.63
C SER A 202 2.23 -6.70 2.08
N PHE A 203 2.74 -5.96 3.07
CA PHE A 203 2.19 -4.68 3.50
C PHE A 203 2.22 -3.63 2.39
N TRP A 204 3.39 -3.41 1.79
CA TRP A 204 3.55 -2.46 0.69
C TRP A 204 2.63 -2.79 -0.48
N VAL A 205 2.58 -4.06 -0.88
CA VAL A 205 1.73 -4.55 -1.98
C VAL A 205 0.25 -4.30 -1.68
N THR A 206 -0.17 -4.59 -0.44
CA THR A 206 -1.57 -4.42 -0.02
C THR A 206 -1.98 -2.96 -0.03
N PHE A 207 -1.18 -2.07 0.57
CA PHE A 207 -1.47 -0.64 0.62
C PHE A 207 -1.43 -0.03 -0.78
N SER A 208 -0.47 -0.40 -1.61
CA SER A 208 -0.40 0.09 -3.00
C SER A 208 -1.58 -0.40 -3.85
N ARG A 209 -2.11 -1.60 -3.58
CA ARG A 209 -3.32 -2.12 -4.25
C ARG A 209 -4.58 -1.42 -3.79
N GLU A 210 -4.67 -1.12 -2.49
CA GLU A 210 -5.84 -0.47 -1.90
C GLU A 210 -5.80 1.05 -2.01
N ALA A 211 -4.71 1.65 -2.45
CA ALA A 211 -4.61 3.08 -2.66
C ALA A 211 -5.75 3.57 -3.58
N CYS A 212 -6.28 4.74 -3.28
CA CYS A 212 -7.39 5.30 -4.02
C CYS A 212 -6.95 5.59 -5.45
N SER A 213 -7.63 4.97 -6.41
CA SER A 213 -7.37 5.22 -7.84
C SER A 213 -8.03 6.53 -8.26
N SER A 214 -7.35 7.31 -9.08
CA SER A 214 -7.92 8.50 -9.72
C SER A 214 -9.12 8.11 -10.59
N LYS A 215 -10.35 8.42 -10.15
CA LYS A 215 -11.55 8.19 -10.97
C LYS A 215 -11.62 9.13 -12.18
N ASN A 216 -10.90 10.26 -12.16
CA ASN A 216 -11.07 11.37 -13.11
C ASN A 216 -9.74 11.94 -13.63
N LEU A 217 -8.72 11.10 -13.95
CA LEU A 217 -7.39 11.52 -14.47
C LEU A 217 -6.54 12.40 -13.54
N PHE A 218 -7.07 12.85 -12.40
CA PHE A 218 -6.34 13.65 -11.43
C PHE A 218 -5.69 12.76 -10.37
N PRO A 219 -4.40 12.95 -10.07
CA PRO A 219 -3.70 12.18 -9.06
C PRO A 219 -4.29 12.45 -7.66
N VAL A 220 -4.47 11.37 -6.89
CA VAL A 220 -5.03 11.40 -5.54
C VAL A 220 -3.99 10.81 -4.59
N ILE A 221 -3.78 11.45 -3.43
CA ILE A 221 -2.94 10.90 -2.37
C ILE A 221 -3.82 10.12 -1.39
N THR A 222 -3.48 8.87 -1.11
CA THR A 222 -4.15 8.09 -0.08
C THR A 222 -3.49 8.31 1.27
N VAL A 223 -4.28 8.74 2.26
CA VAL A 223 -3.82 8.93 3.64
C VAL A 223 -4.36 7.78 4.48
N TYR A 224 -3.49 6.84 4.84
CA TYR A 224 -3.85 5.75 5.73
C TYR A 224 -3.67 6.18 7.19
N VAL A 225 -4.75 6.11 7.97
CA VAL A 225 -4.72 6.38 9.41
C VAL A 225 -4.71 5.05 10.14
N VAL A 226 -3.63 4.77 10.86
CA VAL A 226 -3.45 3.57 11.67
C VAL A 226 -3.52 3.91 13.15
N GLU A 227 -3.92 2.95 13.98
CA GLU A 227 -4.03 3.21 15.43
C GLU A 227 -2.68 3.60 16.04
N LYS A 228 -1.61 2.90 15.65
CA LYS A 228 -0.27 3.12 16.17
C LYS A 228 0.83 2.64 15.22
N MET A 229 1.91 3.41 15.19
CA MET A 229 3.16 3.12 14.52
C MET A 229 4.27 3.02 15.56
N THR A 230 5.26 2.19 15.25
CA THR A 230 6.45 2.02 16.08
C THR A 230 7.54 2.98 15.58
N ASN A 231 8.09 3.79 16.48
CA ASN A 231 9.22 4.71 16.26
C ASN A 231 9.01 5.85 15.24
N ALA A 232 7.79 6.08 14.76
CA ALA A 232 7.48 7.18 13.83
C ALA A 232 6.07 7.75 14.07
N GLY A 233 5.87 9.03 13.70
CA GLY A 233 4.57 9.70 13.68
C GLY A 233 3.78 9.43 12.40
N GLY A 234 4.50 9.34 11.28
CA GLY A 234 3.98 9.05 9.95
C GLY A 234 5.08 8.45 9.07
N CYS A 235 4.70 8.10 7.84
CA CYS A 235 5.62 7.59 6.84
C CYS A 235 5.12 7.90 5.43
N ALA A 236 6.00 8.49 4.63
CA ALA A 236 5.87 8.61 3.21
C ALA A 236 6.90 7.73 2.53
N PHE A 237 6.48 7.12 1.42
CA PHE A 237 7.38 6.32 0.61
C PHE A 237 7.55 6.97 -0.76
N PRO A 238 8.74 7.51 -1.07
CA PRO A 238 9.00 8.14 -2.35
C PRO A 238 8.61 7.23 -3.52
N GLY A 239 7.88 7.76 -4.50
CA GLY A 239 7.38 6.95 -5.62
C GLY A 239 6.02 6.28 -5.39
N THR A 240 5.45 6.34 -4.19
CA THR A 240 4.03 5.98 -3.98
C THR A 240 3.12 7.18 -4.18
N ASP A 241 1.83 6.92 -4.07
CA ASP A 241 0.69 7.84 -4.03
C ASP A 241 -0.05 7.71 -2.69
N TRP A 242 0.64 7.23 -1.65
CA TRP A 242 0.04 7.02 -0.34
C TRP A 242 1.03 7.25 0.79
N ILE A 243 0.51 7.72 1.92
CA ILE A 243 1.21 7.92 3.19
C ILE A 243 0.50 7.16 4.29
N ILE A 244 1.19 6.98 5.42
CA ILE A 244 0.60 6.45 6.64
C ILE A 244 0.85 7.43 7.78
N THR A 245 -0.13 7.59 8.66
CA THR A 245 -0.03 8.42 9.86
C THR A 245 -0.68 7.72 11.05
N ASN A 246 -0.20 8.04 12.24
CA ASN A 246 -0.80 7.62 13.49
C ASN A 246 -2.17 8.27 13.74
N ASN A 247 -2.96 7.60 14.56
CA ASN A 247 -4.11 8.20 15.20
C ASN A 247 -3.67 9.48 15.95
N PRO A 248 -4.38 10.61 15.73
CA PRO A 248 -4.19 11.85 16.50
C PRO A 248 -4.14 11.66 18.01
N ALA A 249 -5.01 10.83 18.58
CA ALA A 249 -5.06 10.57 20.02
C ALA A 249 -3.83 9.81 20.56
N ASN A 250 -3.16 9.03 19.71
CA ASN A 250 -1.99 8.23 20.05
C ASN A 250 -0.67 8.86 19.63
N SER A 251 -0.71 10.08 19.07
CA SER A 251 0.49 10.87 18.80
C SER A 251 1.19 11.16 20.12
N ARG A 252 2.27 10.43 20.41
CA ARG A 252 2.98 10.49 21.69
C ARG A 252 3.44 11.92 21.99
N SER A 253 3.30 12.34 23.24
CA SER A 253 4.07 13.45 23.79
C SER A 253 5.57 13.18 23.60
N GLY A 254 6.24 14.05 22.83
CA GLY A 254 7.67 13.92 22.49
C GLY A 254 7.97 13.65 21.00
N LEU A 255 6.96 13.44 20.15
CA LEU A 255 7.13 13.54 18.70
C LEU A 255 7.03 15.02 18.26
N PRO A 256 7.78 15.45 17.24
CA PRO A 256 7.91 16.86 16.88
C PRO A 256 6.64 17.47 16.23
N LEU A 257 5.64 16.66 15.88
CA LEU A 257 4.48 17.07 15.09
C LEU A 257 3.16 16.60 15.70
N SER A 258 2.12 17.44 15.52
CA SER A 258 0.72 17.01 15.64
C SER A 258 0.36 16.05 14.50
N ALA A 259 -0.74 15.28 14.60
CA ALA A 259 -1.14 14.37 13.53
C ALA A 259 -1.50 15.06 12.21
N GLY A 260 -2.09 16.27 12.25
CA GLY A 260 -2.33 17.06 11.05
C GLY A 260 -1.02 17.51 10.39
N ASN A 261 -0.08 18.02 11.19
CA ASN A 261 1.22 18.46 10.70
C ASN A 261 2.06 17.27 10.19
N THR A 262 1.91 16.09 10.81
CA THR A 262 2.50 14.85 10.31
C THR A 262 2.00 14.53 8.90
N ILE A 263 0.69 14.59 8.65
CA ILE A 263 0.17 14.38 7.28
C ILE A 263 0.78 15.39 6.30
N VAL A 264 0.89 16.66 6.68
CA VAL A 264 1.50 17.68 5.82
C VAL A 264 2.96 17.33 5.53
N GLN A 265 3.74 16.93 6.53
CA GLN A 265 5.13 16.51 6.36
C GLN A 265 5.23 15.32 5.38
N GLU A 266 4.42 14.29 5.58
CA GLU A 266 4.45 13.10 4.73
C GLU A 266 3.96 13.39 3.30
N ILE A 267 2.93 14.24 3.12
CA ILE A 267 2.55 14.73 1.80
C ILE A 267 3.68 15.56 1.18
N GLY A 268 4.41 16.35 1.98
CA GLY A 268 5.60 17.09 1.58
C GLY A 268 6.65 16.16 0.99
N HIS A 269 6.97 15.06 1.69
CA HIS A 269 7.87 14.02 1.20
C HIS A 269 7.40 13.40 -0.13
N LEU A 270 6.09 13.11 -0.28
CA LEU A 270 5.54 12.65 -1.58
C LEU A 270 5.60 13.73 -2.67
N CYS A 271 5.58 14.99 -2.28
CA CYS A 271 5.75 16.16 -3.14
C CYS A 271 7.21 16.56 -3.34
N ASP A 272 8.16 15.65 -3.04
CA ASP A 272 9.60 15.76 -3.27
C ASP A 272 10.37 16.69 -2.32
N LEU A 273 9.78 17.02 -1.17
CA LEU A 273 10.53 17.60 -0.05
C LEU A 273 11.26 16.48 0.69
N PHE A 274 12.47 16.13 0.27
CA PHE A 274 13.23 15.05 0.91
C PHE A 274 13.98 15.47 2.16
N ALA A 275 14.41 16.74 2.24
CA ALA A 275 15.19 17.24 3.36
C ALA A 275 14.29 17.67 4.52
N HIS A 276 14.67 17.28 5.72
CA HIS A 276 14.13 17.89 6.94
C HIS A 276 14.74 19.26 7.18
N SER A 277 13.99 20.10 7.88
CA SER A 277 14.42 21.42 8.31
C SER A 277 14.87 21.37 9.76
N SER A 278 15.89 22.15 10.10
CA SER A 278 16.28 22.38 11.49
C SER A 278 15.45 23.46 12.18
N ASP A 279 14.55 24.15 11.46
CA ASP A 279 13.65 25.13 12.03
C ASP A 279 12.46 24.42 12.73
N PRO A 280 12.33 24.54 14.05
CA PRO A 280 11.29 23.86 14.82
C PRO A 280 9.85 24.31 14.47
N ASN A 281 9.67 25.46 13.81
CA ASN A 281 8.35 25.92 13.37
C ASN A 281 7.97 25.41 11.97
N ASN A 282 8.93 24.85 11.24
CA ASN A 282 8.72 24.29 9.92
C ASN A 282 8.04 22.93 10.01
N VAL A 283 7.08 22.65 9.13
CA VAL A 283 6.37 21.36 9.14
C VAL A 283 7.25 20.18 8.74
N MET A 284 8.37 20.42 8.06
CA MET A 284 9.39 19.41 7.75
C MET A 284 10.45 19.28 8.86
N THR A 285 10.17 19.72 10.09
CA THR A 285 11.14 19.75 11.18
C THR A 285 11.50 18.36 11.71
N ASP A 286 12.79 18.14 11.97
CA ASP A 286 13.29 17.04 12.79
C ASP A 286 13.53 17.43 14.26
N GLN A 287 13.32 18.71 14.59
CA GLN A 287 13.51 19.28 15.92
C GLN A 287 12.21 19.30 16.75
N PRO A 288 12.28 19.04 18.07
CA PRO A 288 11.13 19.17 18.96
C PRO A 288 10.85 20.62 19.37
N GLY A 289 9.62 20.90 19.83
CA GLY A 289 9.30 22.07 20.65
C GLY A 289 8.93 23.36 19.91
N GLY A 290 8.72 23.34 18.59
CA GLY A 290 8.13 24.44 17.83
C GLY A 290 6.67 24.22 17.43
N THR A 291 6.12 25.14 16.63
CA THR A 291 4.72 25.08 16.18
C THR A 291 4.50 24.07 15.04
N SER A 292 5.55 23.81 14.28
CA SER A 292 5.59 22.88 13.14
C SER A 292 4.45 23.07 12.14
N ASP A 293 4.02 24.32 11.92
CA ASP A 293 2.84 24.70 11.15
C ASP A 293 3.16 25.61 9.96
N GLN A 294 4.45 25.75 9.60
CA GLN A 294 4.90 26.64 8.53
C GLN A 294 5.59 25.88 7.40
N LEU A 295 5.44 26.40 6.19
CA LEU A 295 6.23 26.02 5.02
C LEU A 295 6.95 27.26 4.50
N ASP A 296 8.24 27.13 4.18
CA ASP A 296 8.97 28.22 3.55
C ASP A 296 8.58 28.36 2.06
N GLU A 297 8.94 29.50 1.46
CA GLU A 297 8.61 29.82 0.07
C GLU A 297 9.16 28.77 -0.91
N HIS A 298 10.37 28.27 -0.66
CA HIS A 298 11.01 27.26 -1.49
C HIS A 298 10.25 25.92 -1.43
N GLN A 299 9.88 25.50 -0.22
CA GLN A 299 9.08 24.31 0.03
C GLN A 299 7.70 24.42 -0.63
N CYS A 300 7.04 25.58 -0.49
CA CYS A 300 5.79 25.85 -1.19
C CYS A 300 5.95 25.72 -2.71
N CYS A 301 7.00 26.27 -3.31
CA CYS A 301 7.22 26.15 -4.76
C CYS A 301 7.51 24.71 -5.21
N ILE A 302 8.25 23.93 -4.43
CA ILE A 302 8.45 22.49 -4.71
C ILE A 302 7.11 21.77 -4.69
N ILE A 303 6.33 21.93 -3.62
CA ILE A 303 5.01 21.28 -3.48
C ILE A 303 4.11 21.70 -4.63
N ARG A 304 3.99 22.99 -4.95
CA ARG A 304 3.13 23.51 -6.02
C ARG A 304 3.48 22.96 -7.41
N SER A 305 4.74 22.60 -7.62
CA SER A 305 5.22 21.95 -8.85
C SER A 305 4.99 20.44 -8.86
N SER A 306 4.53 19.85 -7.75
CA SER A 306 4.37 18.40 -7.58
C SER A 306 3.37 17.80 -8.54
N ARG A 307 3.65 16.55 -8.91
CA ARG A 307 2.75 15.70 -9.71
C ARG A 307 1.38 15.50 -9.09
N PHE A 308 1.22 15.74 -7.79
CA PHE A 308 -0.06 15.60 -7.08
C PHE A 308 -0.90 16.87 -7.08
N VAL A 309 -0.35 17.97 -7.58
CA VAL A 309 -1.00 19.27 -7.59
C VAL A 309 -1.60 19.55 -8.95
N THR A 310 -2.88 19.93 -8.99
CA THR A 310 -3.61 20.24 -10.22
C THR A 310 -4.17 21.64 -10.18
N PHE A 311 -4.38 22.27 -11.33
CA PHE A 311 -5.14 23.52 -11.38
C PHE A 311 -6.59 23.30 -10.91
N GLY A 312 -7.15 24.33 -10.27
CA GLY A 312 -8.54 24.35 -9.82
C GLY A 312 -9.52 24.83 -10.87
#